data_AF-A0A0N9MQ32-F1
#
_entry.id   AF-A0A0N9MQ32-F1
#
_cell.length_a   1.000
_cell.length_b   1.000
_cell.length_c   1.000
_cell.angle_alpha   90.00
_cell.angle_beta   90.00
_cell.angle_gamma   90.00
#
_symmetry.space_group_name_H-M   'P 1'
#
loop_
_entity.id
_entity.type
_entity.pdbx_description
1 polymer ?
#
loop_
_entity_poly.entity_id
_entity_poly.type
_entity_poly.pdbx_seq_one_letter_code
_entity_poly.pdbx_strand_id
1 'polypeptide(L)'
;MNAGIVRRLVVVLLGAVMALVVAGCGYLDNSDQQDGITSQAEPIGSFTTAQGFERQYYLIPKGMSGAKFIELAEAVHEFNPETWLWFMDDDSEMPALLASLPKTEKGDLEGFPREWVARHTVGHSVLEIGGGPRTWVLYEGAENVNRLASRPIPQE
;
A
#
# COMPACT_ATOMS: atom_id res chain seq x y z
N MET A 1 -52.59 16.11 15.03
CA MET A 1 -51.73 15.18 14.25
C MET A 1 -50.58 14.78 15.16
N ASN A 2 -50.46 13.47 15.42
CA ASN A 2 -49.79 12.88 16.59
C ASN A 2 -48.28 12.66 16.40
N ALA A 3 -47.54 12.95 17.48
CA ALA A 3 -46.46 12.21 18.18
C ALA A 3 -45.45 11.28 17.48
N GLY A 4 -44.20 11.34 17.99
CA GLY A 4 -43.19 10.27 18.07
C GLY A 4 -41.81 10.69 17.55
N ILE A 5 -40.76 11.00 18.34
CA ILE A 5 -39.92 10.13 19.19
C ILE A 5 -39.92 8.67 18.71
N VAL A 6 -38.79 8.10 18.27
CA VAL A 6 -38.00 7.02 18.92
C VAL A 6 -36.80 6.63 18.04
N ARG A 7 -35.64 6.46 18.70
CA ARG A 7 -34.45 5.65 18.38
C ARG A 7 -34.68 4.36 17.55
N ARG A 8 -33.54 3.81 17.07
CA ARG A 8 -33.18 2.39 16.76
C ARG A 8 -32.92 2.20 15.25
N LEU A 9 -31.98 1.37 14.78
CA LEU A 9 -31.44 0.13 15.31
C LEU A 9 -30.07 -0.14 14.66
N VAL A 10 -29.11 -0.62 15.46
CA VAL A 10 -27.93 -1.36 15.03
C VAL A 10 -28.39 -2.65 14.33
N VAL A 11 -27.82 -3.00 13.18
CA VAL A 11 -27.87 -4.38 12.67
C VAL A 11 -26.46 -4.92 12.69
N VAL A 12 -26.16 -5.64 13.78
CA VAL A 12 -25.14 -6.69 13.83
C VAL A 12 -25.68 -7.84 12.99
N LEU A 13 -25.00 -8.20 11.91
CA LEU A 13 -25.19 -9.50 11.29
C LEU A 13 -24.13 -10.46 11.83
N LEU A 14 -24.52 -11.15 12.89
CA LEU A 14 -23.98 -12.43 13.31
C LEU A 14 -24.30 -13.45 12.20
N GLY A 15 -23.30 -13.79 11.40
CA GLY A 15 -23.27 -15.00 10.57
C GLY A 15 -22.59 -16.12 11.35
N ALA A 16 -23.34 -17.16 11.68
CA ALA A 16 -22.98 -18.22 12.60
C ALA A 16 -21.95 -19.22 12.05
N VAL A 17 -20.97 -19.53 12.91
CA VAL A 17 -20.52 -20.87 13.30
C VAL A 17 -20.40 -21.94 12.19
N MET A 18 -19.15 -22.25 11.83
CA MET A 18 -18.73 -23.61 11.46
C MET A 18 -17.51 -23.96 12.31
N ALA A 19 -17.77 -24.57 13.47
CA ALA A 19 -16.74 -25.13 14.31
C ALA A 19 -16.23 -26.42 13.67
N LEU A 20 -15.12 -26.34 12.94
CA LEU A 20 -14.30 -27.51 12.63
C LEU A 20 -13.14 -27.53 13.63
N VAL A 21 -13.24 -28.41 14.63
CA VAL A 21 -12.15 -28.68 15.56
C VAL A 21 -11.07 -29.45 14.80
N VAL A 22 -10.02 -28.74 14.40
CA VAL A 22 -8.75 -29.36 13.99
C VAL A 22 -7.71 -28.98 15.04
N ALA A 23 -7.33 -29.96 15.85
CA ALA A 23 -6.19 -29.85 16.74
C ALA A 23 -4.92 -29.70 15.89
N GLY A 24 -4.26 -28.54 15.98
CA GLY A 24 -2.95 -28.32 15.38
C GLY A 24 -2.60 -26.83 15.33
N CYS A 25 -1.67 -26.41 16.20
CA CYS A 25 -0.93 -25.14 16.24
C CYS A 25 -1.72 -23.84 15.99
N GLY A 26 -1.81 -22.99 17.03
CA GLY A 26 -2.46 -21.69 16.97
C GLY A 26 -2.03 -20.85 15.76
N TYR A 27 -2.98 -20.64 14.86
CA TYR A 27 -2.94 -19.52 13.92
C TYR A 27 -3.28 -18.28 14.74
N LEU A 28 -2.27 -17.43 14.96
CA LEU A 28 -2.49 -16.08 15.46
C LEU A 28 -3.31 -15.34 14.41
N ASP A 29 -4.50 -14.93 14.81
CA ASP A 29 -5.38 -14.05 14.05
C ASP A 29 -4.74 -12.66 13.99
N ASN A 30 -4.01 -12.38 12.90
CA ASN A 30 -3.34 -11.08 12.66
C ASN A 30 -4.26 -10.07 11.98
N SER A 31 -5.50 -10.45 11.64
CA SER A 31 -6.40 -9.60 10.85
C SER A 31 -6.77 -8.29 11.57
N ASP A 32 -7.01 -8.35 12.88
CA ASP A 32 -7.27 -7.16 13.71
C ASP A 32 -6.06 -6.19 13.81
N GLN A 33 -4.83 -6.69 13.65
CA GLN A 33 -3.61 -5.88 13.73
C GLN A 33 -3.23 -5.28 12.37
N GLN A 34 -3.56 -5.97 11.27
CA GLN A 34 -3.33 -5.55 9.88
C GLN A 34 -4.17 -4.30 9.52
N ASP A 35 -5.42 -4.22 10.00
CA ASP A 35 -6.28 -3.04 9.84
C ASP A 35 -5.76 -1.83 10.64
N GLY A 36 -5.02 -2.08 11.73
CA GLY A 36 -4.41 -1.03 12.56
C GLY A 36 -3.18 -0.38 11.91
N ILE A 37 -2.26 -1.17 11.37
CA ILE A 37 -1.02 -0.63 10.78
C ILE A 37 -1.31 0.14 9.48
N THR A 38 -2.19 -0.39 8.61
CA THR A 38 -2.54 0.22 7.32
C THR A 38 -3.23 1.58 7.44
N SER A 39 -3.88 1.87 8.56
CA SER A 39 -4.43 3.21 8.86
C SER A 39 -3.37 4.33 8.89
N GLN A 40 -2.09 3.98 8.98
CA GLN A 40 -0.97 4.92 8.91
C GLN A 40 -0.51 5.21 7.47
N ALA A 41 -1.12 4.61 6.46
CA ALA A 41 -0.86 4.88 5.06
C ALA A 41 -2.06 5.60 4.43
N GLU A 42 -1.95 6.92 4.28
CA GLU A 42 -2.98 7.74 3.64
C GLU A 42 -2.76 7.80 2.13
N PRO A 43 -3.72 7.40 1.27
CA PRO A 43 -3.59 7.54 -0.17
C PRO A 43 -3.48 9.02 -0.59
N ILE A 44 -2.39 9.41 -1.25
CA ILE A 44 -2.13 10.81 -1.66
C ILE A 44 -2.08 11.03 -3.17
N GLY A 45 -2.25 9.97 -3.96
CA GLY A 45 -2.34 10.08 -5.40
C GLY A 45 -2.11 8.75 -6.09
N SER A 46 -2.50 8.67 -7.36
CA SER A 46 -2.26 7.50 -8.19
C SER A 46 -1.90 7.91 -9.61
N PHE A 47 -1.25 7.00 -10.32
CA PHE A 47 -0.90 7.17 -11.71
C PHE A 47 -0.85 5.82 -12.42
N THR A 48 -1.60 5.70 -13.51
CA THR A 48 -1.53 4.53 -14.38
C THR A 48 -0.47 4.77 -15.46
N THR A 49 0.53 3.91 -15.48
CA THR A 49 1.61 3.95 -16.48
C THR A 49 1.09 3.72 -17.90
N ALA A 50 1.84 4.14 -18.91
CA ALA A 50 1.53 3.85 -20.31
C ALA A 50 1.41 2.34 -20.61
N GLN A 51 2.03 1.48 -19.80
CA GLN A 51 1.95 0.02 -19.90
C GLN A 51 0.78 -0.59 -19.10
N GLY A 52 -0.04 0.23 -18.42
CA GLY A 52 -1.23 -0.20 -17.69
C GLY A 52 -0.98 -0.61 -16.24
N PHE A 53 0.25 -0.51 -15.72
CA PHE A 53 0.52 -0.72 -14.29
C PHE A 53 -0.01 0.45 -13.47
N GLU A 54 -0.74 0.14 -12.42
CA GLU A 54 -1.19 1.11 -11.42
C GLU A 54 -0.05 1.42 -10.45
N ARG A 55 0.21 2.71 -10.23
CA ARG A 55 1.06 3.21 -9.15
C ARG A 55 0.20 3.95 -8.15
N GLN A 56 0.27 3.55 -6.88
CA GLN A 56 -0.43 4.22 -5.78
C GLN A 56 0.59 4.81 -4.82
N TYR A 57 0.40 6.08 -4.47
CA TYR A 57 1.24 6.81 -3.51
C TYR A 57 0.51 6.90 -2.17
N TYR A 58 1.26 6.68 -1.09
CA TYR A 58 0.80 6.77 0.29
C TYR A 58 1.68 7.71 1.09
N LEU A 59 1.06 8.58 1.89
CA LEU A 59 1.71 9.34 2.94
C LEU A 59 1.80 8.48 4.21
N ILE A 60 2.98 8.42 4.81
CA ILE A 60 3.24 7.71 6.06
C ILE A 60 3.92 8.63 7.08
N PRO A 61 3.84 8.31 8.40
CA PRO A 61 4.54 9.08 9.42
C PRO A 61 6.06 9.21 9.19
N LYS A 62 6.59 10.43 9.30
CA LYS A 62 8.04 10.72 9.29
C LYS A 62 8.75 9.94 10.39
N GLY A 63 9.93 9.39 10.07
CA GLY A 63 10.79 8.69 11.02
C GLY A 63 10.27 7.32 11.46
N MET A 64 9.36 6.70 10.71
CA MET A 64 8.95 5.31 10.94
C MET A 64 10.18 4.39 10.91
N SER A 65 10.29 3.50 11.89
CA SER A 65 11.38 2.51 11.93
C SER A 65 11.27 1.53 10.76
N GLY A 66 12.40 1.07 10.22
CA GLY A 66 12.41 0.12 9.08
C GLY A 66 11.57 -1.14 9.30
N ALA A 67 11.55 -1.73 10.50
CA ALA A 67 10.72 -2.91 10.78
C ALA A 67 9.22 -2.62 10.65
N LYS A 68 8.74 -1.50 11.23
CA LYS A 68 7.34 -1.05 11.09
C LYS A 68 7.00 -0.65 9.66
N PHE A 69 7.95 -0.08 8.92
CA PHE A 69 7.76 0.26 7.52
C PHE A 69 7.56 -0.99 6.67
N ILE A 70 8.37 -2.04 6.88
CA ILE A 70 8.20 -3.32 6.19
C ILE A 70 6.82 -3.93 6.52
N GLU A 71 6.44 -3.97 7.80
CA GLU A 71 5.12 -4.46 8.24
C GLU A 71 3.97 -3.70 7.56
N LEU A 72 4.04 -2.37 7.52
CA LEU A 72 3.06 -1.53 6.84
C LEU A 72 2.99 -1.84 5.34
N ALA A 73 4.14 -1.89 4.66
CA ALA A 73 4.20 -2.08 3.22
C ALA A 73 3.68 -3.46 2.80
N GLU A 74 3.98 -4.51 3.57
CA GLU A 74 3.42 -5.85 3.38
C GLU A 74 1.90 -5.84 3.56
N ALA A 75 1.41 -5.20 4.62
CA ALA A 75 -0.01 -5.09 4.88
C ALA A 75 -0.74 -4.35 3.75
N VAL A 76 -0.22 -3.22 3.26
CA VAL A 76 -0.81 -2.49 2.13
C VAL A 76 -0.78 -3.32 0.84
N HIS A 77 0.28 -4.10 0.61
CA HIS A 77 0.39 -4.99 -0.55
C HIS A 77 -0.67 -6.09 -0.56
N GLU A 78 -0.98 -6.69 0.59
CA GLU A 78 -2.00 -7.74 0.67
C GLU A 78 -3.39 -7.27 0.21
N PHE A 79 -3.72 -5.99 0.40
CA PHE A 79 -4.95 -5.39 -0.11
C PHE A 79 -4.88 -5.04 -1.61
N ASN A 80 -3.70 -4.74 -2.13
CA ASN A 80 -3.48 -4.29 -3.51
C ASN A 80 -2.32 -5.05 -4.18
N PRO A 81 -2.45 -6.37 -4.40
CA PRO A 81 -1.32 -7.22 -4.78
C PRO A 81 -0.73 -6.89 -6.16
N GLU A 82 -1.52 -6.27 -7.02
CA GLU A 82 -1.16 -5.95 -8.40
C GLU A 82 -0.57 -4.54 -8.57
N THR A 83 -0.52 -3.73 -7.49
CA THR A 83 -0.17 -2.30 -7.55
C THR A 83 1.29 -2.07 -7.21
N TRP A 84 1.93 -1.12 -7.90
CA TRP A 84 3.23 -0.59 -7.48
C TRP A 84 3.01 0.50 -6.42
N LEU A 85 3.50 0.26 -5.22
CA LEU A 85 3.24 1.11 -4.07
C LEU A 85 4.41 2.07 -3.87
N TRP A 86 4.13 3.33 -3.61
CA TRP A 86 5.14 4.34 -3.26
C TRP A 86 4.78 4.93 -1.91
N PHE A 87 5.73 4.93 -0.99
CA PHE A 87 5.54 5.44 0.37
C PHE A 87 6.38 6.69 0.57
N MET A 88 5.69 7.78 0.88
CA MET A 88 6.23 9.13 1.02
C MET A 88 6.06 9.59 2.46
N ASP A 89 7.01 10.36 2.98
CA ASP A 89 6.88 10.97 4.31
C ASP A 89 6.44 12.45 4.27
N ASP A 90 6.25 12.99 3.07
CA ASP A 90 5.86 14.35 2.76
C ASP A 90 5.03 14.33 1.47
N ASP A 91 4.02 15.20 1.36
CA ASP A 91 3.13 15.27 0.20
C ASP A 91 3.16 16.64 -0.52
N SER A 92 4.04 17.56 -0.10
CA SER A 92 4.02 18.96 -0.55
C SER A 92 4.23 19.15 -2.06
N GLU A 93 4.94 18.24 -2.72
CA GLU A 93 5.18 18.26 -4.17
C GLU A 93 4.39 17.18 -4.93
N MET A 94 3.43 16.50 -4.29
CA MET A 94 2.62 15.49 -4.98
C MET A 94 1.89 16.03 -6.22
N PRO A 95 1.28 17.24 -6.20
CA PRO A 95 0.68 17.79 -7.41
C PRO A 95 1.68 17.97 -8.56
N ALA A 96 2.90 18.44 -8.27
CA ALA A 96 3.96 18.61 -9.28
C ALA A 96 4.47 17.25 -9.79
N LEU A 97 4.67 16.29 -8.88
CA LEU A 97 5.02 14.92 -9.22
C LEU A 97 4.00 14.32 -10.18
N LEU A 98 2.73 14.26 -9.80
CA LEU A 98 1.68 13.65 -10.61
C LEU A 98 1.54 14.32 -11.98
N ALA A 99 1.62 15.65 -12.04
CA ALA A 99 1.56 16.39 -13.30
C ALA A 99 2.75 16.08 -14.24
N SER A 100 3.92 15.74 -13.67
CA SER A 100 5.14 15.44 -14.44
C SER A 100 5.24 13.98 -14.93
N LEU A 101 4.51 13.03 -14.32
CA LEU A 101 4.63 11.60 -14.62
C LEU A 101 4.40 11.25 -16.10
N PRO A 102 3.37 11.79 -16.81
CA PRO A 102 3.17 11.47 -18.23
C PRO A 102 4.33 11.84 -19.15
N LYS A 103 5.09 12.89 -18.80
CA LYS A 103 6.31 13.31 -19.53
C LYS A 103 7.51 12.46 -19.10
N THR A 104 7.61 12.17 -17.80
CA THR A 104 8.68 11.37 -17.20
C THR A 104 8.73 9.97 -17.81
N GLU A 105 7.58 9.35 -18.08
CA GLU A 105 7.52 8.04 -18.77
C GLU A 105 8.11 8.06 -20.18
N LYS A 106 8.18 9.23 -20.82
CA LYS A 106 8.77 9.43 -22.15
C LYS A 106 10.23 9.85 -22.09
N GLY A 107 10.82 9.88 -20.89
CA GLY A 107 12.19 10.32 -20.64
C GLY A 107 12.35 11.84 -20.49
N ASP A 108 11.25 12.60 -20.48
CA ASP A 108 11.28 14.04 -20.23
C ASP A 108 11.07 14.33 -18.73
N LEU A 109 12.13 14.83 -18.09
CA LEU A 109 12.16 15.11 -16.65
C LEU A 109 11.84 16.57 -16.30
N GLU A 110 11.43 17.39 -17.28
CA GLU A 110 11.02 18.77 -17.01
C GLU A 110 9.85 18.81 -16.03
N GLY A 111 10.01 19.57 -14.94
CA GLY A 111 8.99 19.71 -13.90
C GLY A 111 8.90 18.53 -12.93
N PHE A 112 9.68 17.47 -13.10
CA PHE A 112 9.75 16.38 -12.13
C PHE A 112 10.52 16.83 -10.87
N PRO A 113 9.93 16.75 -9.66
CA PRO A 113 10.54 17.26 -8.44
C PRO A 113 11.60 16.30 -7.88
N ARG A 114 12.70 16.12 -8.62
CA ARG A 114 13.72 15.07 -8.40
C ARG A 114 14.30 15.09 -6.98
N GLU A 115 14.70 16.25 -6.49
CA GLU A 115 15.30 16.37 -5.15
C GLU A 115 14.31 16.04 -4.05
N TRP A 116 13.05 16.41 -4.22
CA TRP A 116 11.99 16.11 -3.26
C TRP A 116 11.68 14.62 -3.26
N VAL A 117 11.51 13.99 -4.42
CA VAL A 117 11.28 12.53 -4.53
C VAL A 117 12.44 11.76 -3.88
N ALA A 118 13.69 12.10 -4.20
CA ALA A 118 14.85 11.43 -3.63
C ALA A 118 14.94 11.56 -2.10
N ARG A 119 14.45 12.68 -1.54
CA ARG A 119 14.49 12.93 -0.09
C ARG A 119 13.31 12.31 0.66
N HIS A 120 12.13 12.30 0.05
CA HIS A 120 10.87 12.03 0.74
C HIS A 120 10.28 10.65 0.44
N THR A 121 10.79 9.93 -0.56
CA THR A 121 10.44 8.52 -0.72
C THR A 121 11.12 7.70 0.37
N VAL A 122 10.32 7.10 1.25
CA VAL A 122 10.80 6.16 2.28
C VAL A 122 11.09 4.81 1.65
N GLY A 123 10.24 4.39 0.72
CA GLY A 123 10.45 3.20 -0.08
C GLY A 123 9.36 3.04 -1.13
N HIS A 124 9.55 2.06 -2.00
CA HIS A 124 8.58 1.72 -3.02
C HIS A 124 8.62 0.23 -3.32
N SER A 125 7.51 -0.30 -3.81
CA SER A 125 7.41 -1.68 -4.26
C SER A 125 7.18 -1.79 -5.75
N VAL A 126 7.73 -2.85 -6.31
CA VAL A 126 7.54 -3.22 -7.72
C VAL A 126 7.13 -4.68 -7.80
N LEU A 127 6.58 -5.02 -8.96
CA LEU A 127 6.33 -6.40 -9.33
C LEU A 127 7.43 -6.87 -10.26
N GLU A 128 8.25 -7.81 -9.79
CA GLU A 128 9.23 -8.49 -10.62
C GLU A 128 8.54 -9.60 -11.40
N ILE A 129 8.50 -9.41 -12.73
CA ILE A 129 7.83 -10.30 -13.68
C ILE A 129 8.92 -10.80 -14.65
N GLY A 130 9.42 -12.02 -14.44
CA GLY A 130 10.46 -12.60 -15.29
C GLY A 130 10.66 -14.09 -15.11
N GLY A 131 10.21 -14.89 -16.09
CA GLY A 131 10.51 -16.33 -16.25
C GLY A 131 10.02 -17.31 -15.17
N GLY A 132 9.56 -16.81 -14.02
CA GLY A 132 9.06 -17.56 -12.88
C GLY A 132 7.86 -16.87 -12.20
N PRO A 133 7.51 -17.28 -10.98
CA PRO A 133 6.42 -16.68 -10.22
C PRO A 133 6.62 -15.17 -10.04
N ARG A 134 5.53 -14.42 -10.15
CA ARG A 134 5.53 -12.97 -9.90
C ARG A 134 5.95 -12.73 -8.46
N THR A 135 6.87 -11.79 -8.25
CA THR A 135 7.39 -11.49 -6.92
C THR A 135 7.18 -10.03 -6.61
N TRP A 136 6.51 -9.73 -5.52
CA TRP A 136 6.50 -8.40 -4.93
C TRP A 136 7.85 -8.15 -4.26
N VAL A 137 8.45 -7.00 -4.52
CA VAL A 137 9.72 -6.59 -3.91
C VAL A 137 9.59 -5.18 -3.40
N LEU A 138 9.99 -4.96 -2.14
CA LEU A 138 10.07 -3.66 -1.49
C LEU A 138 11.51 -3.18 -1.47
N TYR A 139 11.73 -1.94 -1.90
CA TYR A 139 13.00 -1.24 -1.89
C TYR A 139 12.97 -0.05 -0.93
N GLU A 140 14.12 0.27 -0.33
CA GLU A 140 14.35 1.52 0.39
C GLU A 140 14.56 2.67 -0.60
N GLY A 141 13.96 3.83 -0.30
CA GLY A 141 14.11 5.02 -1.12
C GLY A 141 13.42 4.91 -2.49
N ALA A 142 13.81 5.80 -3.40
CA ALA A 142 13.21 5.92 -4.74
C ALA A 142 13.89 5.03 -5.81
N GLU A 143 14.97 4.33 -5.48
CA GLU A 143 15.76 3.54 -6.43
C GLU A 143 15.72 2.04 -6.14
N ASN A 144 15.82 1.21 -7.18
CA ASN A 144 15.83 -0.26 -7.06
C ASN A 144 17.20 -0.80 -6.62
N VAL A 145 17.77 -0.27 -5.53
CA VAL A 145 19.14 -0.60 -5.09
C VAL A 145 19.14 -1.42 -3.81
N ASN A 146 18.44 -0.98 -2.76
CA ASN A 146 18.45 -1.65 -1.46
C ASN A 146 17.12 -2.37 -1.21
N ARG A 147 17.09 -3.71 -1.38
CA ARG A 147 15.91 -4.55 -1.12
C ARG A 147 15.68 -4.70 0.38
N LEU A 148 14.46 -4.42 0.83
CA LEU A 148 14.04 -4.57 2.22
C LEU A 148 13.26 -5.86 2.47
N ALA A 149 12.37 -6.22 1.53
CA ALA A 149 11.52 -7.39 1.64
C ALA A 149 11.12 -7.90 0.24
N SER A 150 10.70 -9.17 0.17
CA SER A 150 10.12 -9.74 -1.05
C SER A 150 9.18 -10.88 -0.73
N ARG A 151 8.08 -11.00 -1.48
CA ARG A 151 7.11 -12.10 -1.34
C ARG A 151 6.64 -12.61 -2.70
N PRO A 152 6.50 -13.93 -2.88
CA PRO A 152 5.85 -14.45 -4.07
C PRO A 152 4.37 -14.05 -4.07
N ILE A 153 3.87 -13.63 -5.23
CA ILE A 153 2.45 -13.39 -5.44
C ILE A 153 1.83 -14.70 -5.92
N PRO A 154 0.80 -15.22 -5.22
CA PRO A 154 0.09 -16.43 -5.66
C PRO A 154 -0.42 -16.28 -7.10
N GLN A 155 -0.30 -17.35 -7.90
CA GLN A 155 -0.98 -17.41 -9.19
C GLN A 155 -2.42 -17.86 -8.95
N GLU A 156 -3.40 -17.04 -9.37
CA GLU A 156 -4.80 -17.45 -9.46
C GLU A 156 -5.04 -18.43 -10.61
#